data_AF-A0A2V9QCF0-F1
#
_entry.id   AF-A0A2V9QCF0-F1
#
_cell.length_a   1.000
_cell.length_b   1.000
_cell.length_c   1.000
_cell.angle_alpha   90.00
_cell.angle_beta   90.00
_cell.angle_gamma   90.00
#
_symmetry.space_group_name_H-M   'P 1'
#
loop_
_entity.id
_entity.type
_entity.pdbx_description
1 polymer ?
#
loop_
_entity_poly.entity_id
_entity_poly.type
_entity_poly.pdbx_seq_one_letter_code
_entity_poly.pdbx_strand_id
1 'polypeptide(L)'
;MSKAKVAVRKTEELPPQTPVEIRRGVTTRRTQGGIQVTRFHYSAHPERDPETHPEWKAGERKLYTSEASWQREQEIVDEAGGGELVFADTLLTYWDKIVITSPEWRPDKNWRVEAGFDHGKTNPTALERCYIDYQGTIIFCGEYYQPGKEIWQHAPELFKMSDIRKVAACYADPTIFDMTLQQSQRPGQAAERAKSFNELYVEQGVAIFSPFVMDRSDVSFAGRLMSHWANLDEREPSVKIVCRNYSEKPQPGLHNWDCPNLLWELMRTRRTKLTAQQLLSRNAAEAIVDKDNHARDAMKYVLMSQPEPSVKTIEQRAADAVKPLIEAGDLTSAVIRHQQIIEEEQYRSQPVRLGRHVPARNGSRRGFY
;
A
#
# COMPACT_ATOMS: atom_id res chain seq x y z
N MET A 1 11.56 -35.34 -35.17
CA MET A 1 11.44 -33.88 -34.91
C MET A 1 11.10 -33.68 -33.43
N SER A 2 11.65 -32.66 -32.76
CA SER A 2 11.27 -32.39 -31.36
C SER A 2 9.78 -32.04 -31.25
N LYS A 3 9.12 -32.43 -30.16
CA LYS A 3 7.70 -32.12 -29.91
C LYS A 3 7.39 -30.63 -30.10
N ALA A 4 8.32 -29.76 -29.70
CA ALA A 4 8.23 -28.31 -29.91
C ALA A 4 8.18 -27.93 -31.40
N LYS A 5 9.05 -28.48 -32.26
CA LYS A 5 9.04 -28.20 -33.71
C LYS A 5 7.73 -28.64 -34.37
N VAL A 6 7.17 -29.78 -33.94
CA VAL A 6 5.88 -30.29 -34.43
C VAL A 6 4.75 -29.35 -34.01
N ALA A 7 4.72 -28.93 -32.74
CA ALA A 7 3.70 -28.01 -32.23
C ALA A 7 3.75 -26.63 -32.90
N VAL A 8 4.95 -26.08 -33.12
CA VAL A 8 5.12 -24.79 -33.81
C VAL A 8 4.60 -24.87 -35.25
N ARG A 9 4.95 -25.91 -36.02
CA ARG A 9 4.37 -26.12 -37.36
C ARG A 9 2.85 -26.23 -37.33
N LYS A 10 2.31 -26.95 -36.35
CA LYS A 10 0.85 -27.08 -36.18
C LYS A 10 0.18 -25.72 -35.92
N THR A 11 0.85 -24.78 -35.24
CA THR A 11 0.30 -23.42 -35.05
C THR A 11 0.25 -22.60 -36.34
N GLU A 12 0.99 -22.98 -37.39
CA GLU A 12 0.94 -22.30 -38.69
C GLU A 12 -0.35 -22.62 -39.45
N GLU A 13 -0.88 -23.82 -39.26
CA GLU A 13 -2.10 -24.35 -39.89
C GLU A 13 -3.38 -23.94 -39.16
N LEU A 14 -3.28 -23.48 -37.91
CA LEU A 14 -4.42 -23.11 -37.07
C LEU A 14 -4.70 -21.61 -37.11
N PRO A 15 -5.96 -21.19 -36.84
CA PRO A 15 -6.29 -19.78 -36.67
C PRO A 15 -5.38 -19.11 -35.62
N PRO A 16 -5.04 -17.82 -35.79
CA PRO A 16 -4.29 -17.08 -34.79
C PRO A 16 -4.93 -17.20 -33.39
N GLN A 17 -4.10 -17.15 -32.35
CA GLN A 17 -4.46 -17.34 -30.94
C GLN A 17 -4.81 -18.76 -30.52
N THR A 18 -4.88 -19.74 -31.43
CA THR A 18 -5.14 -21.14 -31.05
C THR A 18 -3.93 -21.76 -30.35
N PRO A 19 -4.04 -22.19 -29.08
CA PRO A 19 -2.94 -22.83 -28.37
C PRO A 19 -2.76 -24.29 -28.81
N VAL A 20 -1.51 -24.73 -28.90
CA VAL A 20 -1.10 -26.11 -29.14
C VAL A 20 -0.21 -26.57 -28.00
N GLU A 21 -0.57 -27.69 -27.38
CA GLU A 21 0.24 -28.28 -26.32
C GLU A 21 1.51 -28.93 -26.88
N ILE A 22 2.66 -28.57 -26.29
CA ILE A 22 3.96 -29.20 -26.58
C ILE A 22 4.18 -30.40 -25.65
N ARG A 23 3.90 -30.17 -24.38
CA ARG A 23 3.89 -31.12 -23.27
C ARG A 23 3.03 -30.51 -22.16
N ARG A 24 2.75 -31.29 -21.13
CA ARG A 24 2.03 -30.84 -19.94
C ARG A 24 2.58 -29.50 -19.42
N GLY A 25 1.68 -28.55 -19.24
CA GLY A 25 1.98 -27.20 -18.76
C GLY A 25 2.76 -26.31 -19.74
N VAL A 26 3.12 -26.77 -20.94
CA VAL A 26 3.81 -25.97 -21.96
C VAL A 26 2.98 -25.92 -23.24
N THR A 27 2.43 -24.75 -23.54
CA THR A 27 1.65 -24.50 -24.75
C THR A 27 2.32 -23.45 -25.63
N THR A 28 2.06 -23.51 -26.93
CA THR A 28 2.55 -22.51 -27.88
C THR A 28 1.41 -22.05 -28.78
N ARG A 29 1.39 -20.77 -29.12
CA ARG A 29 0.40 -20.15 -30.03
C ARG A 29 1.08 -19.14 -30.93
N ARG A 30 0.38 -18.73 -31.99
CA ARG A 30 0.78 -17.63 -32.86
C ARG A 30 -0.15 -16.44 -32.67
N THR A 31 0.39 -15.23 -32.51
CA THR A 31 -0.43 -14.01 -32.45
C THR A 31 -1.02 -13.67 -33.82
N GLN A 32 -1.96 -12.72 -33.88
CA GLN A 32 -2.47 -12.22 -35.17
C GLN A 32 -1.36 -11.63 -36.06
N GLY A 33 -0.30 -11.05 -35.45
CA GLY A 33 0.88 -10.55 -36.17
C GLY A 33 1.93 -11.61 -36.52
N GLY A 34 1.62 -12.90 -36.35
CA GLY A 34 2.54 -13.99 -36.70
C GLY A 34 3.63 -14.28 -35.66
N ILE A 35 3.64 -13.61 -34.50
CA ILE A 35 4.64 -13.80 -33.45
C ILE A 35 4.35 -15.11 -32.69
N GLN A 36 5.36 -15.96 -32.51
CA GLN A 36 5.24 -17.16 -31.68
C GLN A 36 5.28 -16.79 -30.19
N VAL A 37 4.33 -17.30 -29.43
CA VAL A 37 4.25 -17.14 -27.97
C VAL A 37 4.23 -18.52 -27.33
N THR A 38 5.11 -18.74 -26.36
CA THR A 38 5.13 -19.98 -25.56
C THR A 38 4.77 -19.65 -24.13
N ARG A 39 3.82 -20.40 -23.56
CA ARG A 39 3.33 -20.25 -22.20
C ARG A 39 3.83 -21.42 -21.35
N PHE A 40 4.34 -21.10 -20.17
CA PHE A 40 4.80 -22.05 -19.17
C PHE A 40 3.90 -21.94 -17.94
N HIS A 41 3.09 -22.96 -17.71
CA HIS A 41 2.29 -23.13 -16.51
C HIS A 41 3.10 -23.86 -15.44
N TYR A 42 2.77 -23.68 -14.15
CA TYR A 42 3.51 -24.33 -13.05
C TYR A 42 3.53 -25.86 -13.19
N SER A 43 2.49 -26.46 -13.79
CA SER A 43 2.43 -27.91 -14.07
C SER A 43 3.45 -28.41 -15.10
N ALA A 44 4.23 -27.52 -15.73
CA ALA A 44 5.38 -27.92 -16.54
C ALA A 44 6.58 -28.36 -15.69
N HIS A 45 6.57 -28.02 -14.39
CA HIS A 45 7.59 -28.42 -13.43
C HIS A 45 7.17 -29.73 -12.75
N PRO A 46 7.98 -30.81 -12.80
CA PRO A 46 7.59 -32.11 -12.27
C PRO A 46 7.13 -32.09 -10.80
N GLU A 47 7.78 -31.27 -9.97
CA GLU A 47 7.49 -31.17 -8.53
C GLU A 47 6.30 -30.25 -8.19
N ARG A 48 5.73 -29.56 -9.18
CA ARG A 48 4.59 -28.63 -8.99
C ARG A 48 3.35 -29.09 -9.73
N ASP A 49 3.44 -30.21 -10.44
CA ASP A 49 2.35 -30.75 -11.21
C ASP A 49 1.25 -31.26 -10.26
N PRO A 50 0.03 -30.70 -10.31
CA PRO A 50 -1.02 -31.03 -9.35
C PRO A 50 -1.57 -32.46 -9.51
N GLU A 51 -1.27 -33.16 -10.61
CA GLU A 51 -1.62 -34.58 -10.73
C GLU A 51 -0.67 -35.50 -9.94
N THR A 52 0.59 -35.11 -9.81
CA THR A 52 1.60 -35.89 -9.06
C THR A 52 1.86 -35.35 -7.67
N HIS A 53 1.67 -34.05 -7.46
CA HIS A 53 1.91 -33.31 -6.21
C HIS A 53 0.73 -32.39 -5.84
N PRO A 54 -0.46 -32.94 -5.56
CA PRO A 54 -1.62 -32.15 -5.15
C PRO A 54 -1.36 -31.33 -3.87
N GLU A 55 -0.48 -31.80 -3.00
CA GLU A 55 -0.05 -31.11 -1.78
C GLU A 55 0.66 -29.78 -2.06
N TRP A 56 1.44 -29.71 -3.16
CA TRP A 56 2.11 -28.46 -3.54
C TRP A 56 1.07 -27.39 -3.86
N LYS A 57 0.08 -27.72 -4.71
CA LYS A 57 -0.99 -26.78 -5.07
C LYS A 57 -1.74 -26.32 -3.82
N ALA A 58 -2.08 -27.24 -2.91
CA ALA A 58 -2.77 -26.91 -1.67
C ALA A 58 -1.93 -26.02 -0.74
N GLY A 59 -0.61 -26.24 -0.66
CA GLY A 59 0.31 -25.41 0.13
C GLY A 59 0.49 -24.02 -0.48
N GLU A 60 0.82 -23.96 -1.76
CA GLU A 60 1.04 -22.71 -2.48
C GLU A 60 -0.22 -21.84 -2.49
N ARG A 61 -1.41 -22.45 -2.63
CA ARG A 61 -2.69 -21.73 -2.64
C ARG A 61 -2.95 -20.91 -1.38
N LYS A 62 -2.39 -21.32 -0.23
CA LYS A 62 -2.51 -20.59 1.04
C LYS A 62 -1.77 -19.26 1.03
N LEU A 63 -0.76 -19.11 0.16
CA LEU A 63 -0.04 -17.85 -0.02
C LEU A 63 -0.89 -16.80 -0.76
N TYR A 64 -1.99 -17.21 -1.38
CA TYR A 64 -2.89 -16.34 -2.13
C TYR A 64 -4.13 -15.97 -1.33
N THR A 65 -4.41 -14.68 -1.29
CA THR A 65 -5.53 -14.12 -0.53
C THR A 65 -6.87 -14.20 -1.25
N SER A 66 -6.88 -14.48 -2.56
CA SER A 66 -8.11 -14.68 -3.34
C SER A 66 -7.94 -15.69 -4.48
N GLU A 67 -9.05 -16.28 -4.91
CA GLU A 67 -9.04 -17.25 -6.02
C GLU A 67 -8.63 -16.61 -7.35
N ALA A 68 -9.04 -15.38 -7.62
CA ALA A 68 -8.59 -14.71 -8.84
C ALA A 68 -7.10 -14.42 -8.85
N SER A 69 -6.49 -14.13 -7.70
CA SER A 69 -5.05 -13.90 -7.63
C SER A 69 -4.30 -15.20 -7.97
N TRP A 70 -4.79 -16.34 -7.45
CA TRP A 70 -4.32 -17.67 -7.87
C TRP A 70 -4.53 -17.92 -9.37
N GLN A 71 -5.76 -17.72 -9.87
CA GLN A 71 -6.09 -17.98 -11.26
C GLN A 71 -5.28 -17.11 -12.22
N ARG A 72 -4.95 -15.88 -11.83
CA ARG A 72 -4.16 -14.97 -12.65
C ARG A 72 -2.68 -15.36 -12.65
N GLU A 73 -2.10 -15.59 -11.49
CA GLU A 73 -0.66 -15.82 -11.39
C GLU A 73 -0.28 -17.25 -11.76
N GLN A 74 -1.02 -18.22 -11.23
CA GLN A 74 -0.70 -19.63 -11.37
C GLN A 74 -1.44 -20.24 -12.56
N GLU A 75 -2.76 -20.03 -12.69
CA GLU A 75 -3.55 -20.56 -13.82
C GLU A 75 -3.47 -19.68 -15.08
N ILE A 76 -2.79 -18.52 -15.03
CA ILE A 76 -2.59 -17.56 -16.13
C ILE A 76 -3.91 -17.31 -16.89
N VAL A 77 -4.95 -16.97 -16.14
CA VAL A 77 -6.25 -16.52 -16.65
C VAL A 77 -6.24 -15.00 -16.63
N ASP A 78 -5.96 -14.40 -17.79
CA ASP A 78 -5.79 -12.94 -17.93
C ASP A 78 -7.05 -12.16 -17.51
N GLU A 79 -8.23 -12.77 -17.61
CA GLU A 79 -9.52 -12.17 -17.24
C GLU A 79 -9.88 -12.34 -15.76
N ALA A 80 -9.16 -13.18 -15.02
CA ALA A 80 -9.47 -13.49 -13.64
C ALA A 80 -9.35 -12.22 -12.77
N GLY A 81 -10.37 -11.97 -11.95
CA GLY A 81 -10.39 -10.87 -10.99
C GLY A 81 -10.88 -9.52 -11.49
N GLY A 82 -11.34 -9.42 -12.74
CA GLY A 82 -11.92 -8.17 -13.27
C GLY A 82 -13.18 -7.74 -12.52
N GLY A 83 -13.12 -6.61 -11.82
CA GLY A 83 -14.23 -6.06 -11.04
C GLY A 83 -14.35 -6.62 -9.62
N GLU A 84 -13.47 -7.55 -9.22
CA GLU A 84 -13.43 -8.08 -7.86
C GLU A 84 -12.93 -7.04 -6.87
N LEU A 85 -13.43 -7.16 -5.64
CA LEU A 85 -12.95 -6.39 -4.51
C LEU A 85 -11.53 -6.83 -4.15
N VAL A 86 -10.64 -5.86 -3.95
CA VAL A 86 -9.21 -6.12 -3.69
C VAL A 86 -8.97 -6.56 -2.25
N PHE A 87 -9.59 -5.85 -1.30
CA PHE A 87 -9.31 -6.00 0.14
C PHE A 87 -10.46 -6.61 0.93
N ALA A 88 -11.69 -6.56 0.40
CA ALA A 88 -12.90 -6.86 1.17
C ALA A 88 -12.91 -8.28 1.75
N ASP A 89 -12.54 -9.30 0.96
CA ASP A 89 -12.55 -10.69 1.43
C ASP A 89 -11.57 -10.89 2.60
N THR A 90 -10.38 -10.30 2.52
CA THR A 90 -9.38 -10.37 3.60
C THR A 90 -9.84 -9.61 4.85
N LEU A 91 -10.41 -8.41 4.67
CA LEU A 91 -10.96 -7.62 5.76
C LEU A 91 -12.14 -8.33 6.46
N LEU A 92 -13.04 -8.93 5.70
CA LEU A 92 -14.19 -9.66 6.26
C LEU A 92 -13.75 -10.94 6.98
N THR A 93 -12.79 -11.68 6.41
CA THR A 93 -12.30 -12.94 6.99
C THR A 93 -11.51 -12.71 8.27
N TYR A 94 -10.66 -11.68 8.29
CA TYR A 94 -9.75 -11.38 9.40
C TYR A 94 -10.10 -10.07 10.11
N TRP A 95 -11.38 -9.72 10.14
CA TRP A 95 -11.86 -8.46 10.68
C TRP A 95 -11.31 -8.18 12.08
N ASP A 96 -11.44 -9.14 12.99
CA ASP A 96 -11.03 -8.97 14.39
C ASP A 96 -9.50 -8.91 14.59
N LYS A 97 -8.71 -9.28 13.58
CA LYS A 97 -7.24 -9.13 13.60
C LYS A 97 -6.79 -7.79 13.02
N ILE A 98 -7.42 -7.35 11.93
CA ILE A 98 -7.04 -6.15 11.19
C ILE A 98 -7.70 -4.90 11.79
N VAL A 99 -8.96 -4.99 12.21
CA VAL A 99 -9.77 -3.87 12.67
C VAL A 99 -9.89 -3.88 14.19
N ILE A 100 -9.40 -2.81 14.81
CA ILE A 100 -9.50 -2.58 16.25
C ILE A 100 -10.83 -1.87 16.53
N THR A 101 -11.80 -2.60 17.08
CA THR A 101 -13.15 -2.10 17.42
C THR A 101 -13.30 -1.76 18.91
N SER A 102 -12.28 -2.03 19.72
CA SER A 102 -12.29 -1.77 21.16
C SER A 102 -12.45 -0.26 21.46
N PRO A 103 -13.49 0.16 22.22
CA PRO A 103 -13.74 1.56 22.55
C PRO A 103 -12.67 2.14 23.49
N GLU A 104 -12.08 1.31 24.35
CA GLU A 104 -11.02 1.65 25.30
C GLU A 104 -9.64 1.74 24.66
N TRP A 105 -9.41 1.13 23.49
CA TRP A 105 -8.10 1.13 22.85
C TRP A 105 -7.56 2.55 22.62
N ARG A 106 -6.33 2.80 23.04
CA ARG A 106 -5.61 4.07 22.76
C ARG A 106 -4.16 3.75 22.43
N PRO A 107 -3.53 4.54 21.55
CA PRO A 107 -2.11 4.37 21.26
C PRO A 107 -1.25 4.80 22.45
N ASP A 108 -0.07 4.21 22.58
CA ASP A 108 0.92 4.71 23.53
C ASP A 108 1.35 6.13 23.11
N LYS A 109 1.43 7.03 24.09
CA LYS A 109 1.82 8.43 23.88
C LYS A 109 3.22 8.61 23.30
N ASN A 110 4.09 7.61 23.42
CA ASN A 110 5.48 7.62 23.00
C ASN A 110 5.68 6.97 21.62
N TRP A 111 4.64 6.35 21.04
CA TRP A 111 4.73 5.80 19.69
C TRP A 111 4.96 6.91 18.66
N ARG A 112 5.64 6.54 17.58
CA ARG A 112 5.89 7.45 16.46
C ARG A 112 4.57 7.74 15.76
N VAL A 113 4.32 9.01 15.46
CA VAL A 113 3.10 9.44 14.74
C VAL A 113 3.50 9.89 13.34
N GLU A 114 2.83 9.35 12.33
CA GLU A 114 2.98 9.77 10.94
C GLU A 114 1.59 9.96 10.34
N ALA A 115 1.53 10.58 9.16
CA ALA A 115 0.27 10.80 8.47
C ALA A 115 0.44 10.81 6.96
N GLY A 116 -0.68 10.59 6.27
CA GLY A 116 -0.80 10.72 4.83
C GLY A 116 -1.87 11.75 4.51
N PHE A 117 -1.72 12.43 3.38
CA PHE A 117 -2.62 13.51 2.98
C PHE A 117 -2.91 13.48 1.49
N ASP A 118 -4.20 13.53 1.14
CA ASP A 118 -4.69 13.68 -0.22
C ASP A 118 -5.58 14.93 -0.32
N HIS A 119 -5.28 15.82 -1.26
CA HIS A 119 -6.05 17.05 -1.44
C HIS A 119 -7.13 16.87 -2.51
N GLY A 120 -8.38 17.07 -2.12
CA GLY A 120 -9.52 17.11 -3.01
C GLY A 120 -10.18 18.48 -3.03
N LYS A 121 -10.52 18.96 -4.23
CA LYS A 121 -11.28 20.20 -4.44
C LYS A 121 -12.79 19.94 -4.35
N THR A 122 -13.35 19.33 -5.39
CA THR A 122 -14.75 18.85 -5.38
C THR A 122 -14.83 17.51 -4.64
N ASN A 123 -13.81 16.67 -4.84
CA ASN A 123 -13.62 15.43 -4.13
C ASN A 123 -13.19 15.67 -2.67
N PRO A 124 -13.35 14.68 -1.78
CA PRO A 124 -12.82 14.72 -0.42
C PRO A 124 -11.35 15.09 -0.34
N THR A 125 -11.01 16.02 0.56
CA THR A 125 -9.67 16.11 1.13
C THR A 125 -9.58 15.11 2.29
N ALA A 126 -8.54 14.28 2.29
CA ALA A 126 -8.32 13.23 3.28
C ALA A 126 -6.99 13.40 4.02
N LEU A 127 -6.97 13.16 5.33
CA LEU A 127 -5.76 12.99 6.13
C LEU A 127 -5.91 11.73 6.98
N GLU A 128 -5.02 10.77 6.80
CA GLU A 128 -4.94 9.55 7.60
C GLU A 128 -3.76 9.63 8.56
N ARG A 129 -4.03 9.62 9.87
CA ARG A 129 -2.98 9.57 10.90
C ARG A 129 -2.76 8.13 11.32
N CYS A 130 -1.50 7.74 11.50
CA CYS A 130 -1.16 6.44 12.05
C CYS A 130 -0.15 6.57 13.20
N TYR A 131 -0.14 5.55 14.05
CA TYR A 131 0.88 5.32 15.05
C TYR A 131 1.71 4.12 14.64
N ILE A 132 3.02 4.18 14.89
CA ILE A 132 3.93 3.08 14.63
C ILE A 132 4.50 2.65 15.98
N ASP A 133 4.19 1.42 16.37
CA ASP A 133 4.62 0.84 17.64
C ASP A 133 6.12 0.48 17.63
N TYR A 134 6.61 -0.08 18.74
CA TYR A 134 8.01 -0.45 18.88
C TYR A 134 8.42 -1.65 18.02
N GLN A 135 7.44 -2.45 17.58
CA GLN A 135 7.60 -3.61 16.72
C GLN A 135 7.49 -3.25 15.23
N GLY A 136 7.15 -1.99 14.91
CA GLY A 136 6.95 -1.52 13.54
C GLY A 136 5.55 -1.77 12.99
N THR A 137 4.58 -2.17 13.82
CA THR A 137 3.18 -2.27 13.42
C THR A 137 2.64 -0.88 13.14
N ILE A 138 2.03 -0.70 11.98
CA ILE A 138 1.40 0.56 11.57
C ILE A 138 -0.07 0.49 11.94
N ILE A 139 -0.54 1.43 12.75
CA ILE A 139 -1.92 1.45 13.25
C ILE A 139 -2.57 2.75 12.81
N PHE A 140 -3.40 2.68 11.78
CA PHE A 140 -4.20 3.81 11.31
C PHE A 140 -5.27 4.12 12.36
N CYS A 141 -5.21 5.33 12.90
CA CYS A 141 -6.06 5.80 13.96
C CYS A 141 -6.10 7.32 13.92
N GLY A 142 -7.24 7.86 13.50
CA GLY A 142 -7.46 9.28 13.32
C GLY A 142 -7.53 9.65 11.85
N GLU A 143 -8.67 10.19 11.44
CA GLU A 143 -8.99 10.49 10.06
C GLU A 143 -9.63 11.87 9.96
N TYR A 144 -9.25 12.63 8.95
CA TYR A 144 -10.03 13.77 8.45
C TYR A 144 -10.46 13.46 7.04
N TYR A 145 -11.76 13.56 6.75
CA TYR A 145 -12.29 13.24 5.42
C TYR A 145 -13.41 14.20 5.08
N GLN A 146 -13.20 15.14 4.16
CA GLN A 146 -14.18 16.20 3.94
C GLN A 146 -14.21 16.67 2.48
N PRO A 147 -15.33 16.51 1.76
CA PRO A 147 -15.50 17.06 0.41
C PRO A 147 -15.91 18.54 0.43
N GLY A 148 -15.65 19.20 -0.69
CA GLY A 148 -16.29 20.46 -1.10
C GLY A 148 -15.96 21.66 -0.23
N LYS A 149 -14.80 21.65 0.43
CA LYS A 149 -14.31 22.78 1.24
C LYS A 149 -13.10 23.42 0.58
N GLU A 150 -12.91 24.68 0.88
CA GLU A 150 -11.70 25.42 0.50
C GLU A 150 -10.59 25.19 1.54
N ILE A 151 -9.33 25.43 1.16
CA ILE A 151 -8.15 25.20 2.01
C ILE A 151 -8.26 25.92 3.37
N TRP A 152 -8.71 27.17 3.39
CA TRP A 152 -8.89 27.95 4.61
C TRP A 152 -9.96 27.37 5.56
N GLN A 153 -10.86 26.52 5.04
CA GLN A 153 -11.86 25.80 5.83
C GLN A 153 -11.33 24.44 6.32
N HIS A 154 -10.40 23.82 5.57
CA HIS A 154 -9.74 22.58 5.98
C HIS A 154 -8.75 22.81 7.12
N ALA A 155 -7.87 23.81 6.97
CA ALA A 155 -6.77 24.08 7.89
C ALA A 155 -7.14 24.13 9.38
N PRO A 156 -8.17 24.88 9.83
CA PRO A 156 -8.53 24.92 11.25
C PRO A 156 -9.08 23.58 11.76
N GLU A 157 -9.72 22.77 10.92
CA GLU A 157 -10.20 21.44 11.31
C GLU A 157 -9.06 20.44 11.47
N LEU A 158 -8.05 20.50 10.60
CA LEU A 158 -6.84 19.67 10.71
C LEU A 158 -6.13 19.91 12.06
N PHE A 159 -6.10 21.14 12.54
CA PHE A 159 -5.51 21.45 13.85
C PHE A 159 -6.29 20.92 15.06
N LYS A 160 -7.57 20.56 14.89
CA LYS A 160 -8.36 19.92 15.93
C LYS A 160 -8.07 18.43 16.05
N MET A 161 -7.38 17.83 15.06
CA MET A 161 -7.00 16.43 15.13
C MET A 161 -6.03 16.21 16.29
N SER A 162 -6.34 15.20 17.11
CA SER A 162 -5.51 14.79 18.24
C SER A 162 -4.08 14.50 17.77
N ASP A 163 -3.08 14.82 18.57
CA ASP A 163 -1.67 14.55 18.26
C ASP A 163 -1.14 15.06 16.90
N ILE A 164 -1.86 15.93 16.18
CA ILE A 164 -1.42 16.45 14.88
C ILE A 164 -0.06 17.15 14.96
N ARG A 165 0.25 17.76 16.11
CA ARG A 165 1.54 18.42 16.38
C ARG A 165 2.68 17.44 16.67
N LYS A 166 2.39 16.15 16.88
CA LYS A 166 3.37 15.07 17.06
C LYS A 166 3.73 14.36 15.76
N VAL A 167 2.99 14.61 14.68
CA VAL A 167 3.24 14.01 13.36
C VAL A 167 4.66 14.35 12.91
N ALA A 168 5.49 13.31 12.81
CA ALA A 168 6.89 13.42 12.42
C ALA A 168 7.03 13.69 10.91
N ALA A 169 6.16 13.08 10.12
CA ALA A 169 6.06 13.29 8.67
C ALA A 169 4.58 13.13 8.24
N CYS A 170 4.12 14.03 7.37
CA CYS A 170 2.82 13.92 6.70
C CYS A 170 3.04 13.83 5.19
N TYR A 171 2.96 12.64 4.61
CA TYR A 171 3.27 12.39 3.21
C TYR A 171 2.08 12.73 2.30
N ALA A 172 2.32 13.51 1.25
CA ALA A 172 1.28 13.96 0.34
C ALA A 172 1.65 13.77 -1.12
N ASP A 173 0.67 13.81 -2.02
CA ASP A 173 0.91 13.76 -3.45
C ASP A 173 1.87 14.90 -3.88
N PRO A 174 2.95 14.62 -4.63
CA PRO A 174 3.88 15.65 -5.10
C PRO A 174 3.22 16.81 -5.83
N THR A 175 2.11 16.58 -6.52
CA THR A 175 1.42 17.61 -7.29
C THR A 175 0.86 18.74 -6.44
N ILE A 176 0.63 18.54 -5.12
CA ILE A 176 0.21 19.64 -4.24
C ILE A 176 1.33 20.66 -4.02
N PHE A 177 2.58 20.31 -4.33
CA PHE A 177 3.76 21.17 -4.22
C PHE A 177 4.06 21.90 -5.53
N ASP A 178 3.48 21.46 -6.64
CA ASP A 178 3.65 22.11 -7.94
C ASP A 178 2.92 23.46 -7.99
N MET A 179 3.56 24.47 -8.59
CA MET A 179 2.97 25.80 -8.78
C MET A 179 1.93 25.76 -9.90
N THR A 180 0.72 25.32 -9.58
CA THR A 180 -0.34 25.06 -10.57
C THR A 180 -1.49 26.06 -10.53
N LEU A 181 -1.68 26.80 -9.42
CA LEU A 181 -2.75 27.80 -9.33
C LEU A 181 -2.29 29.15 -9.88
N GLN A 182 -2.64 29.43 -11.14
CA GLN A 182 -2.79 30.82 -11.59
C GLN A 182 -3.96 31.45 -10.82
N GLN A 183 -3.68 32.36 -9.88
CA GLN A 183 -4.73 33.17 -9.32
C GLN A 183 -5.29 34.08 -10.42
N SER A 184 -6.63 34.14 -10.53
CA SER A 184 -7.29 35.08 -11.43
C SER A 184 -6.89 36.51 -11.06
N GLN A 185 -6.30 37.23 -12.01
CA GLN A 185 -5.92 38.63 -11.84
C GLN A 185 -7.16 39.45 -11.48
N ARG A 186 -7.23 39.97 -10.25
CA ARG A 186 -8.19 41.03 -9.93
C ARG A 186 -7.71 42.32 -10.58
N PRO A 187 -8.53 43.04 -11.36
CA PRO A 187 -8.11 44.31 -11.97
C PRO A 187 -7.62 45.29 -10.89
N GLY A 188 -6.36 45.72 -10.99
CA GLY A 188 -5.75 46.68 -10.05
C GLY A 188 -4.91 46.08 -8.92
N GLN A 189 -4.78 44.75 -8.82
CA GLN A 189 -3.79 44.11 -7.94
C GLN A 189 -2.52 43.72 -8.71
N ALA A 190 -1.36 43.89 -8.09
CA ALA A 190 -0.10 43.39 -8.63
C ALA A 190 -0.24 41.89 -8.93
N ALA A 191 0.34 41.42 -10.04
CA ALA A 191 0.28 40.02 -10.42
C ALA A 191 0.87 39.15 -9.29
N GLU A 192 0.01 38.54 -8.48
CA GLU A 192 0.45 37.56 -7.49
C GLU A 192 0.98 36.34 -8.23
N ARG A 193 2.14 35.84 -7.81
CA ARG A 193 2.72 34.62 -8.38
C ARG A 193 1.76 33.45 -8.20
N ALA A 194 1.82 32.50 -9.12
CA ALA A 194 1.14 31.23 -8.91
C ALA A 194 1.63 30.58 -7.61
N LYS A 195 0.70 30.04 -6.83
CA LYS A 195 0.99 29.34 -5.57
C LYS A 195 0.70 27.85 -5.73
N SER A 196 1.42 27.01 -4.99
CA SER A 196 1.03 25.60 -4.86
C SER A 196 -0.07 25.44 -3.81
N PHE A 197 -0.78 24.32 -3.82
CA PHE A 197 -1.76 24.01 -2.76
C PHE A 197 -1.09 23.95 -1.39
N ASN A 198 0.12 23.38 -1.31
CA ASN A 198 0.91 23.33 -0.08
C ASN A 198 1.24 24.75 0.43
N GLU A 199 1.62 25.69 -0.44
CA GLU A 199 1.85 27.08 -0.01
C GLU A 199 0.59 27.72 0.58
N LEU A 200 -0.59 27.44 0.03
CA LEU A 200 -1.85 27.91 0.60
C LEU A 200 -2.12 27.29 1.98
N TYR A 201 -1.84 26.01 2.18
CA TYR A 201 -1.94 25.39 3.51
C TYR A 201 -0.95 25.99 4.51
N VAL A 202 0.30 26.26 4.09
CA VAL A 202 1.33 26.93 4.90
C VAL A 202 0.88 28.34 5.31
N GLU A 203 0.24 29.09 4.42
CA GLU A 203 -0.34 30.41 4.74
C GLU A 203 -1.45 30.32 5.79
N GLN A 204 -2.17 29.20 5.85
CA GLN A 204 -3.14 28.90 6.92
C GLN A 204 -2.49 28.26 8.17
N GLY A 205 -1.15 28.20 8.22
CA GLY A 205 -0.35 27.66 9.32
C GLY A 205 -0.06 26.17 9.25
N VAL A 206 -0.61 25.43 8.27
CA VAL A 206 -0.43 23.98 8.13
C VAL A 206 0.85 23.70 7.34
N ALA A 207 1.98 23.65 8.05
CA ALA A 207 3.31 23.42 7.47
C ALA A 207 3.87 22.03 7.83
N ILE A 208 3.05 20.98 7.67
CA ILE A 208 3.40 19.60 8.05
C ILE A 208 3.62 18.66 6.86
N PHE A 209 3.24 19.07 5.64
CA PHE A 209 3.25 18.21 4.47
C PHE A 209 4.65 18.04 3.88
N SER A 210 4.94 16.83 3.42
CA SER A 210 6.16 16.43 2.74
C SER A 210 5.80 15.68 1.45
N PRO A 211 6.51 15.93 0.33
CA PRO A 211 6.22 15.25 -0.92
C PRO A 211 6.56 13.76 -0.83
N PHE A 212 5.64 12.92 -1.26
CA PHE A 212 5.89 11.48 -1.39
C PHE A 212 6.73 11.18 -2.64
N VAL A 213 7.86 10.50 -2.48
CA VAL A 213 8.86 10.32 -3.56
C VAL A 213 8.98 8.90 -4.13
N MET A 214 8.23 7.94 -3.58
CA MET A 214 8.33 6.53 -3.95
C MET A 214 7.30 6.17 -5.05
N ASP A 215 7.12 4.87 -5.30
CA ASP A 215 6.13 4.37 -6.25
C ASP A 215 4.69 4.75 -5.83
N ARG A 216 3.96 5.39 -6.74
CA ARG A 216 2.57 5.85 -6.57
C ARG A 216 1.53 4.89 -7.16
N SER A 217 1.97 3.76 -7.72
CA SER A 217 1.10 2.75 -8.32
C SER A 217 0.12 2.16 -7.30
N ASP A 218 -1.18 2.23 -7.61
CA ASP A 218 -2.22 1.60 -6.79
C ASP A 218 -2.06 0.08 -6.71
N VAL A 219 -1.56 -0.53 -7.78
CA VAL A 219 -1.30 -1.98 -7.82
C VAL A 219 -0.19 -2.36 -6.85
N SER A 220 0.90 -1.59 -6.83
CA SER A 220 2.02 -1.80 -5.91
C SER A 220 1.58 -1.57 -4.46
N PHE A 221 0.79 -0.52 -4.22
CA PHE A 221 0.17 -0.28 -2.92
C PHE A 221 -0.69 -1.46 -2.46
N ALA A 222 -1.56 -1.97 -3.33
CA ALA A 222 -2.43 -3.09 -3.01
C ALA A 222 -1.63 -4.35 -2.69
N GLY A 223 -0.63 -4.68 -3.52
CA GLY A 223 0.28 -5.80 -3.24
C GLY A 223 0.97 -5.66 -1.89
N ARG A 224 1.48 -4.46 -1.59
CA ARG A 224 2.14 -4.18 -0.32
C ARG A 224 1.21 -4.29 0.89
N LEU A 225 0.01 -3.72 0.81
CA LEU A 225 -0.97 -3.81 1.89
C LEU A 225 -1.37 -5.27 2.13
N MET A 226 -1.58 -6.04 1.07
CA MET A 226 -1.86 -7.48 1.19
C MET A 226 -0.69 -8.24 1.82
N SER A 227 0.57 -7.88 1.55
CA SER A 227 1.72 -8.45 2.26
C SER A 227 1.69 -8.16 3.77
N HIS A 228 1.20 -6.99 4.21
CA HIS A 228 0.99 -6.72 5.63
C HIS A 228 -0.11 -7.60 6.27
N TRP A 229 -1.00 -8.16 5.44
CA TRP A 229 -2.12 -9.03 5.80
C TRP A 229 -1.99 -10.46 5.27
N ALA A 230 -0.79 -10.89 4.87
CA ALA A 230 -0.56 -12.25 4.40
C ALA A 230 -0.40 -13.24 5.57
N ASN A 231 -0.86 -14.48 5.41
CA ASN A 231 -0.73 -15.58 6.37
C ASN A 231 -1.29 -15.28 7.77
N LEU A 232 -2.43 -14.58 7.85
CA LEU A 232 -3.02 -14.17 9.14
C LEU A 232 -3.55 -15.33 9.98
N ASP A 233 -3.64 -16.55 9.46
CA ASP A 233 -3.87 -17.74 10.29
C ASP A 233 -2.70 -18.03 11.24
N GLU A 234 -1.47 -17.65 10.84
CA GLU A 234 -0.23 -18.02 11.51
C GLU A 234 0.46 -16.85 12.22
N ARG A 235 0.07 -15.61 11.91
CA ARG A 235 0.68 -14.40 12.51
C ARG A 235 -0.30 -13.24 12.69
N GLU A 236 0.14 -12.24 13.46
CA GLU A 236 -0.52 -10.95 13.57
C GLU A 236 -0.27 -10.06 12.33
N PRO A 237 -1.25 -9.23 11.94
CA PRO A 237 -1.06 -8.26 10.87
C PRO A 237 -0.13 -7.13 11.32
N SER A 238 0.73 -6.70 10.42
CA SER A 238 1.66 -5.57 10.64
C SER A 238 1.05 -4.21 10.28
N VAL A 239 -0.19 -4.20 9.77
CA VAL A 239 -1.01 -3.00 9.55
C VAL A 239 -2.38 -3.25 10.18
N LYS A 240 -2.80 -2.35 11.07
CA LYS A 240 -4.12 -2.38 11.72
C LYS A 240 -4.85 -1.06 11.50
N ILE A 241 -6.18 -1.10 11.61
CA ILE A 241 -7.06 0.06 11.44
C ILE A 241 -7.97 0.15 12.65
N VAL A 242 -8.02 1.30 13.31
CA VAL A 242 -8.99 1.54 14.39
C VAL A 242 -10.29 2.05 13.79
N CYS A 243 -11.39 1.34 14.02
CA CYS A 243 -12.71 1.76 13.59
C CYS A 243 -13.80 1.10 14.44
N ARG A 244 -14.42 1.89 15.32
CA ARG A 244 -15.51 1.45 16.21
C ARG A 244 -16.89 1.61 15.59
N ASN A 245 -17.00 2.50 14.61
CA ASN A 245 -18.25 2.96 14.03
C ASN A 245 -18.23 2.80 12.50
N TYR A 246 -17.88 1.61 12.02
CA TYR A 246 -17.92 1.31 10.59
C TYR A 246 -19.31 1.62 9.99
N SER A 247 -19.31 2.13 8.77
CA SER A 247 -20.51 2.45 7.99
C SER A 247 -20.28 2.11 6.52
N GLU A 248 -21.32 1.60 5.85
CA GLU A 248 -21.30 1.37 4.40
C GLU A 248 -21.40 2.68 3.58
N LYS A 249 -21.53 3.81 4.26
CA LYS A 249 -21.56 5.15 3.69
C LYS A 249 -20.41 5.99 4.24
N PRO A 250 -19.85 6.91 3.43
CA PRO A 250 -18.83 7.82 3.92
C PRO A 250 -19.40 8.68 5.06
N GLN A 251 -18.55 8.97 6.02
CA GLN A 251 -18.83 9.78 7.20
C GLN A 251 -17.93 11.03 7.17
N PRO A 252 -18.28 12.09 6.43
CA PRO A 252 -17.44 13.27 6.35
C PRO A 252 -17.24 13.94 7.71
N GLY A 253 -16.04 14.44 7.96
CA GLY A 253 -15.68 15.17 9.15
C GLY A 253 -14.31 14.79 9.70
N LEU A 254 -14.11 15.10 10.98
CA LEU A 254 -12.92 14.75 11.74
C LEU A 254 -13.26 13.62 12.72
N HIS A 255 -12.57 12.49 12.57
CA HIS A 255 -12.64 11.33 13.45
C HIS A 255 -11.33 11.22 14.19
N ASN A 256 -11.29 11.61 15.46
CA ASN A 256 -10.01 11.73 16.17
C ASN A 256 -9.28 10.40 16.43
N TRP A 257 -10.01 9.29 16.48
CA TRP A 257 -9.49 8.00 16.93
C TRP A 257 -9.97 6.82 16.09
N ASP A 258 -10.66 7.09 14.98
CA ASP A 258 -11.29 6.10 14.12
C ASP A 258 -11.02 6.48 12.66
N CYS A 259 -10.94 5.49 11.78
CA CYS A 259 -10.76 5.68 10.33
C CYS A 259 -11.92 5.04 9.54
N PRO A 260 -13.18 5.51 9.74
CA PRO A 260 -14.34 4.92 9.09
C PRO A 260 -14.35 5.08 7.56
N ASN A 261 -13.85 6.19 7.01
CA ASN A 261 -13.85 6.39 5.56
C ASN A 261 -12.76 5.57 4.88
N LEU A 262 -11.57 5.44 5.47
CA LEU A 262 -10.52 4.54 5.02
C LEU A 262 -11.03 3.10 4.89
N LEU A 263 -11.68 2.60 5.95
CA LEU A 263 -12.22 1.25 5.95
C LEU A 263 -13.35 1.10 4.91
N TRP A 264 -14.19 2.11 4.74
CA TRP A 264 -15.21 2.16 3.69
C TRP A 264 -14.62 2.11 2.28
N GLU A 265 -13.58 2.88 1.98
CA GLU A 265 -12.89 2.86 0.67
C GLU A 265 -12.19 1.53 0.40
N LEU A 266 -11.51 0.97 1.39
CA LEU A 266 -10.83 -0.33 1.26
C LEU A 266 -11.83 -1.46 0.96
N MET A 267 -12.98 -1.48 1.64
CA MET A 267 -14.06 -2.44 1.39
C MET A 267 -14.66 -2.35 -0.02
N ARG A 268 -14.45 -1.25 -0.74
CA ARG A 268 -15.04 -0.99 -2.06
C ARG A 268 -14.02 -0.97 -3.20
N THR A 269 -12.73 -0.93 -2.85
CA THR A 269 -11.62 -0.95 -3.79
C THR A 269 -11.71 -2.19 -4.65
N ARG A 270 -11.68 -2.01 -5.96
CA ARG A 270 -11.86 -3.08 -6.93
C ARG A 270 -10.89 -2.97 -8.09
N ARG A 271 -10.57 -4.10 -8.70
CA ARG A 271 -9.81 -4.13 -9.94
C ARG A 271 -10.66 -3.63 -11.09
N THR A 272 -10.03 -2.95 -12.04
CA THR A 272 -10.69 -2.49 -13.26
C THR A 272 -11.18 -3.70 -14.05
N LYS A 273 -12.49 -3.74 -14.34
CA LYS A 273 -13.07 -4.75 -15.23
C LYS A 273 -13.00 -4.24 -16.66
N LEU A 274 -12.23 -4.91 -17.49
CA LEU A 274 -12.17 -4.63 -18.92
C LEU A 274 -13.20 -5.46 -19.65
N THR A 275 -13.77 -4.91 -20.72
CA THR A 275 -14.63 -5.69 -21.62
C THR A 275 -13.78 -6.59 -22.52
N ALA A 276 -14.37 -7.69 -23.03
CA ALA A 276 -13.69 -8.58 -23.97
C ALA A 276 -13.11 -7.83 -25.20
N GLN A 277 -13.81 -6.80 -25.67
CA GLN A 277 -13.35 -5.94 -26.77
C GLN A 277 -12.14 -5.07 -26.37
N GLN A 278 -12.09 -4.59 -25.14
CA GLN A 278 -10.96 -3.81 -24.62
C GLN A 278 -9.71 -4.69 -24.43
N LEU A 279 -9.89 -5.95 -24.00
CA LEU A 279 -8.78 -6.91 -23.87
C LEU A 279 -8.13 -7.27 -25.21
N LEU A 280 -8.91 -7.30 -26.30
CA LEU A 280 -8.39 -7.54 -27.64
C LEU A 280 -7.60 -6.36 -28.23
N SER A 281 -7.83 -5.15 -27.72
CA SER A 281 -7.28 -3.90 -28.30
C SER A 281 -6.23 -3.22 -27.43
N ARG A 282 -6.19 -3.53 -26.12
CA ARG A 282 -5.23 -2.97 -25.17
C ARG A 282 -4.42 -4.09 -24.53
N ASN A 283 -3.10 -3.96 -24.55
CA ASN A 283 -2.23 -4.63 -23.57
C ASN A 283 -2.48 -3.95 -22.22
N ALA A 284 -3.58 -4.30 -21.57
CA ALA A 284 -3.95 -3.62 -20.34
C ALA A 284 -3.15 -4.20 -19.18
N ALA A 285 -2.27 -3.38 -18.61
CA ALA A 285 -1.68 -3.66 -17.31
C ALA A 285 -2.79 -3.76 -16.25
N GLU A 286 -2.55 -4.54 -15.19
CA GLU A 286 -3.43 -4.56 -14.02
C GLU A 286 -3.67 -3.12 -13.53
N ALA A 287 -4.91 -2.80 -13.21
CA ALA A 287 -5.30 -1.49 -12.74
C ALA A 287 -6.37 -1.63 -11.66
N ILE A 288 -6.32 -0.74 -10.68
CA ILE A 288 -7.36 -0.55 -9.68
C ILE A 288 -8.25 0.60 -10.16
N VAL A 289 -9.55 0.52 -9.86
CA VAL A 289 -10.48 1.59 -10.20
C VAL A 289 -10.14 2.83 -9.37
N ASP A 290 -9.89 3.93 -10.07
CA ASP A 290 -9.66 5.26 -9.53
C ASP A 290 -11.00 5.94 -9.19
N LYS A 291 -11.60 5.51 -8.08
CA LYS A 291 -12.86 6.03 -7.56
C LYS A 291 -12.95 5.77 -6.06
N ASP A 292 -13.43 6.76 -5.31
CA ASP A 292 -13.63 6.68 -3.86
C ASP A 292 -12.33 6.19 -3.17
N ASN A 293 -11.22 6.90 -3.40
CA ASN A 293 -9.85 6.48 -3.05
C ASN A 293 -9.03 7.51 -2.27
N HIS A 294 -9.65 8.54 -1.70
CA HIS A 294 -8.92 9.65 -1.10
C HIS A 294 -8.24 9.26 0.23
N ALA A 295 -8.98 8.58 1.10
CA ALA A 295 -8.43 8.04 2.35
C ALA A 295 -7.40 6.95 2.05
N ARG A 296 -7.67 6.10 1.06
CA ARG A 296 -6.75 5.07 0.58
C ARG A 296 -5.47 5.67 0.02
N ASP A 297 -5.53 6.76 -0.72
CA ASP A 297 -4.36 7.41 -1.30
C ASP A 297 -3.53 8.11 -0.20
N ALA A 298 -4.18 8.71 0.79
CA ALA A 298 -3.50 9.16 2.01
C ALA A 298 -2.79 7.98 2.72
N MET A 299 -3.47 6.85 2.94
CA MET A 299 -2.87 5.63 3.50
C MET A 299 -1.68 5.14 2.66
N LYS A 300 -1.80 5.17 1.33
CA LYS A 300 -0.76 4.75 0.38
C LYS A 300 0.53 5.52 0.59
N TYR A 301 0.47 6.84 0.71
CA TYR A 301 1.68 7.66 0.90
C TYR A 301 2.42 7.33 2.20
N VAL A 302 1.70 6.98 3.26
CA VAL A 302 2.32 6.50 4.52
C VAL A 302 2.93 5.13 4.33
N LEU A 303 2.12 4.17 3.87
CA LEU A 303 2.48 2.76 3.82
C LEU A 303 3.69 2.54 2.91
N MET A 304 3.69 3.20 1.75
CA MET A 304 4.75 3.09 0.76
C MET A 304 6.05 3.78 1.18
N SER A 305 5.99 4.71 2.14
CA SER A 305 7.17 5.39 2.70
C SER A 305 7.87 4.59 3.80
N GLN A 306 7.24 3.54 4.34
CA GLN A 306 7.87 2.69 5.35
C GLN A 306 8.82 1.67 4.71
N PRO A 307 9.61 0.92 5.48
CA PRO A 307 10.24 -0.31 5.03
C PRO A 307 9.20 -1.40 4.72
N GLU A 308 9.56 -2.36 3.85
CA GLU A 308 8.70 -3.53 3.61
C GLU A 308 8.50 -4.34 4.90
N PRO A 309 7.32 -4.97 5.09
CA PRO A 309 7.09 -5.79 6.27
C PRO A 309 8.09 -6.95 6.28
N SER A 310 8.93 -7.03 7.30
CA SER A 310 9.74 -8.21 7.51
C SER A 310 8.83 -9.36 7.95
N VAL A 311 8.84 -10.47 7.21
CA VAL A 311 8.03 -11.66 7.54
C VAL A 311 8.35 -12.21 8.94
N LYS A 312 9.55 -11.92 9.45
CA LYS A 312 10.02 -12.35 10.77
C LYS A 312 10.01 -11.20 11.76
N THR A 313 9.38 -11.39 12.92
CA THR A 313 9.46 -10.42 14.03
C THR A 313 10.91 -10.26 14.52
N ILE A 314 11.21 -9.22 15.30
CA ILE A 314 12.56 -9.06 15.90
C ILE A 314 12.91 -10.30 16.72
N GLU A 315 11.94 -10.82 17.48
CA GLU A 315 12.09 -12.03 18.30
C GLU A 315 12.33 -13.26 17.43
N GLN A 316 11.61 -13.43 16.31
CA GLN A 316 11.83 -14.54 15.39
C GLN A 316 13.19 -14.44 14.70
N ARG A 317 13.63 -13.23 14.32
CA ARG A 317 14.98 -13.01 13.76
C ARG A 317 16.07 -13.27 14.78
N ALA A 318 15.86 -12.84 16.02
CA ALA A 318 16.77 -13.11 17.14
C ALA A 318 16.83 -14.61 17.43
N ALA A 319 15.68 -15.29 17.50
CA ALA A 319 15.59 -16.73 17.71
C ALA A 319 16.29 -17.52 16.59
N ASP A 320 16.06 -17.15 15.32
CA ASP A 320 16.72 -17.78 14.17
C ASP A 320 18.23 -17.57 14.18
N ALA A 321 18.68 -16.37 14.55
CA ALA A 321 20.10 -16.05 14.61
C ALA A 321 20.86 -16.82 15.70
N VAL A 322 20.17 -17.23 16.77
CA VAL A 322 20.78 -18.00 17.87
C VAL A 322 20.58 -19.50 17.77
N LYS A 323 19.73 -19.95 16.83
CA LYS A 323 19.46 -21.38 16.59
C LYS A 323 20.73 -22.22 16.40
N PRO A 324 21.77 -21.80 15.64
CA PRO A 324 23.01 -22.58 15.50
C PRO A 324 23.79 -22.72 16.82
N LEU A 325 23.72 -21.72 17.70
CA LEU A 325 24.39 -21.75 19.01
C LEU A 325 23.70 -22.71 19.97
N ILE A 326 22.36 -22.74 19.93
CA ILE A 326 21.56 -23.71 20.67
C ILE A 326 21.85 -25.13 20.19
N GLU A 327 21.91 -25.35 18.88
CA GLU A 327 22.24 -26.64 18.28
C GLU A 327 23.67 -27.11 18.62
N ALA A 328 24.61 -26.18 18.81
CA ALA A 328 25.97 -26.45 19.27
C ALA A 328 26.09 -26.65 20.80
N GLY A 329 25.00 -26.49 21.55
CA GLY A 329 24.97 -26.62 23.01
C GLY A 329 25.49 -25.40 23.77
N ASP A 330 25.81 -24.30 23.09
CA ASP A 330 26.27 -23.05 23.71
C ASP A 330 25.09 -22.13 24.05
N LEU A 331 24.34 -22.54 25.08
CA LEU A 331 23.15 -21.82 25.55
C LEU A 331 23.49 -20.43 26.09
N THR A 332 24.66 -20.26 26.70
CA THR A 332 25.09 -18.98 27.28
C THR A 332 25.31 -17.94 26.18
N SER A 333 26.05 -18.29 25.12
CA SER A 333 26.24 -17.39 23.98
C SER A 333 24.93 -17.15 23.22
N ALA A 334 24.06 -18.16 23.13
CA ALA A 334 22.74 -18.01 22.52
C ALA A 334 21.90 -16.95 23.25
N VAL A 335 21.82 -16.99 24.59
CA VAL A 335 21.06 -16.01 25.38
C VAL A 335 21.63 -14.60 25.23
N ILE A 336 22.95 -14.45 25.35
CA ILE A 336 23.61 -13.14 25.21
C ILE A 336 23.35 -12.57 23.81
N ARG A 337 23.50 -13.39 22.76
CA ARG A 337 23.33 -12.96 21.38
C ARG A 337 21.88 -12.62 21.07
N HIS A 338 20.93 -13.37 21.61
CA HIS A 338 19.50 -13.09 21.48
C HIS A 338 19.17 -11.71 22.05
N GLN A 339 19.66 -11.42 23.25
CA GLN A 339 19.42 -10.16 23.93
C GLN A 339 20.10 -8.98 23.22
N GLN A 340 21.33 -9.15 22.73
CA GLN A 340 22.01 -8.15 21.91
C GLN A 340 21.26 -7.82 20.62
N ILE A 341 20.74 -8.83 19.90
CA ILE A 341 19.99 -8.60 18.67
C ILE A 341 18.69 -7.84 18.96
N ILE A 342 17.98 -8.20 20.03
CA ILE A 342 16.78 -7.48 20.46
C ILE A 342 17.12 -6.02 20.77
N GLU A 343 18.17 -5.77 21.57
CA GLU A 343 18.58 -4.41 21.96
C GLU A 343 19.08 -3.58 20.77
N GLU A 344 19.89 -4.16 19.88
CA GLU A 344 20.40 -3.49 18.68
C GLU A 344 19.29 -3.16 17.69
N GLU A 345 18.38 -4.10 17.42
CA GLU A 345 17.26 -3.87 16.51
C GLU A 345 16.24 -2.89 17.11
N GLN A 346 15.99 -2.94 18.43
CA GLN A 346 15.19 -1.93 19.14
C GLN A 346 15.85 -0.55 19.11
N TYR A 347 17.18 -0.48 19.13
CA TYR A 347 17.91 0.78 18.99
C TYR A 347 17.87 1.30 17.54
N ARG A 348 18.01 0.43 16.54
CA ARG A 348 17.95 0.78 15.11
C ARG A 348 16.53 1.12 14.63
N SER A 349 15.51 0.55 15.24
CA SER A 349 14.11 0.91 15.00
C SER A 349 13.73 2.24 15.64
N GLN A 350 14.59 2.83 16.49
CA GLN A 350 14.45 4.24 16.84
C GLN A 350 14.71 5.07 15.57
N PRO A 351 13.79 5.97 15.19
CA PRO A 351 13.98 6.77 14.00
C PRO A 351 15.28 7.56 14.11
N VAL A 352 16.13 7.45 13.10
CA VAL A 352 17.25 8.37 12.90
C VAL A 352 16.63 9.77 12.86
N ARG A 353 16.91 10.58 13.88
CA ARG A 353 16.51 11.99 13.88
C ARG A 353 17.27 12.68 12.76
N LEU A 354 16.72 12.67 11.55
CA LEU A 354 17.06 13.67 10.54
C LEU A 354 16.70 15.01 11.20
N GLY A 355 17.74 15.78 11.50
CA GLY A 355 17.61 17.03 12.24
C GLY A 355 16.49 17.87 11.63
N ARG A 356 15.70 18.50 12.52
CA ARG A 356 14.68 19.49 12.13
C ARG A 356 15.22 20.33 10.97
N HIS A 357 14.51 20.33 9.85
CA HIS A 357 14.69 21.36 8.84
C HIS A 357 14.49 22.70 9.57
N VAL A 358 15.59 23.41 9.80
CA VAL A 358 15.55 24.78 10.31
C VAL A 358 15.12 25.61 9.11
N PRO A 359 13.89 26.16 9.07
CA PRO A 359 13.54 27.08 8.01
C PRO A 359 14.57 28.21 8.04
N ALA A 360 15.17 28.49 6.89
CA ALA A 360 16.19 29.50 6.74
C ALA A 360 15.71 30.79 7.43
N ARG A 361 16.40 31.19 8.49
CA ARG A 361 16.19 32.50 9.12
C ARG A 361 16.48 33.54 8.04
N ASN A 362 15.44 34.21 7.56
CA ASN A 362 15.57 35.42 6.77
C ASN A 362 16.51 36.37 7.51
N GLY A 363 17.69 36.58 6.92
CA GLY A 363 18.69 37.49 7.42
C GLY A 363 18.18 38.92 7.32
N SER A 364 17.55 39.41 8.38
CA SER A 364 17.39 40.84 8.60
C SER A 364 18.78 41.43 8.83
N ARG A 365 19.39 41.97 7.78
CA ARG A 365 20.47 42.96 7.91
C ARG A 365 19.90 44.17 8.65
N ARG A 366 20.04 44.19 9.97
CA ARG A 366 20.11 45.44 10.72
C ARG A 366 21.55 45.93 10.63
N GLY A 367 21.77 46.96 9.82
CA GLY A 367 22.94 47.80 9.99
C GLY A 367 22.81 48.56 11.29
N PHE A 368 23.92 48.69 12.01
CA PHE A 368 24.17 49.78 12.94
C PHE A 368 25.69 49.95 13.11
N TYR A 369 26.11 51.19 12.78
CA TYR A 369 27.39 51.87 12.98
C TYR A 369 28.63 51.39 12.22
#